data_AF-A0AAV4GKA2-F1
#
_entry.id   AF-A0AAV4GKA2-F1
#
_cell.length_a   1.000
_cell.length_b   1.000
_cell.length_c   1.000
_cell.angle_alpha   90.00
_cell.angle_beta   90.00
_cell.angle_gamma   90.00
#
_symmetry.space_group_name_H-M   'P 1'
#
loop_
_entity.id
_entity.type
_entity.pdbx_description
1 polymer ?
#
loop_
_entity_poly.entity_id
_entity_poly.type
_entity_poly.pdbx_seq_one_letter_code
_entity_poly.pdbx_strand_id
1 'polypeptide(L)'
;MYCRKAKLKLPMKSILEECKCGKVRSETMLEDSDDTVVKTMQPSIKTGRKWKVEEAIDEAKERLKMREVIGQTQTDRKKIGVILSQMVVKDIL
;
A
#
# COMPACT_ATOMS: atom_id res chain seq x y z
N MET A 1 32.01 -23.71 -18.29
CA MET A 1 30.88 -24.59 -17.89
C MET A 1 29.71 -23.73 -17.46
N TYR A 2 28.63 -23.65 -18.26
CA TYR A 2 27.39 -23.00 -17.81
C TYR A 2 26.53 -24.02 -17.08
N CYS A 3 26.19 -23.73 -15.82
CA CYS A 3 25.45 -24.64 -14.96
C CYS A 3 24.04 -24.90 -15.54
N ARG A 4 23.82 -26.10 -16.07
CA ARG A 4 22.54 -26.51 -16.70
C ARG A 4 21.41 -26.77 -15.68
N LYS A 5 21.72 -26.74 -14.37
CA LYS A 5 20.82 -27.13 -13.26
C LYS A 5 20.55 -26.05 -12.22
N ALA A 6 21.27 -24.92 -12.23
CA ALA A 6 20.94 -23.78 -11.38
C ALA A 6 19.94 -22.86 -12.10
N LYS A 7 18.71 -23.34 -12.31
CA LYS A 7 17.63 -22.43 -12.73
C LYS A 7 17.24 -21.62 -11.51
N LEU A 8 17.82 -20.43 -11.36
CA LEU A 8 17.35 -19.41 -10.42
C LEU A 8 15.84 -19.26 -10.64
N LYS A 9 15.04 -19.63 -9.64
CA LYS A 9 13.59 -19.43 -9.72
C LYS A 9 13.35 -17.93 -9.60
N LEU A 10 12.75 -17.35 -10.63
CA LEU A 10 12.33 -15.95 -10.57
C LEU A 10 11.42 -15.75 -9.36
N PRO A 11 11.61 -14.68 -8.57
CA PRO A 11 10.78 -14.37 -7.42
C PRO A 11 9.42 -13.83 -7.90
N MET A 12 8.59 -14.72 -8.48
CA MET A 12 7.32 -14.36 -9.10
C MET A 12 6.39 -13.60 -8.14
N LYS A 13 6.43 -13.92 -6.85
CA LYS A 13 5.66 -13.19 -5.82
C LYS A 13 6.10 -11.73 -5.72
N SER A 14 7.40 -11.46 -5.66
CA SER A 14 7.92 -10.09 -5.56
C SER A 14 7.53 -9.25 -6.78
N ILE A 15 7.68 -9.82 -7.97
CA ILE A 15 7.34 -9.14 -9.23
C ILE A 15 5.83 -8.85 -9.30
N LEU A 16 5.01 -9.79 -8.84
CA LEU A 16 3.56 -9.58 -8.80
C LEU A 16 3.18 -8.46 -7.84
N GLU A 17 3.76 -8.42 -6.65
CA GLU A 17 3.50 -7.34 -5.69
C GLU A 17 3.96 -5.98 -6.21
N GLU A 18 5.12 -5.92 -6.88
CA GLU A 18 5.60 -4.69 -7.51
C GLU A 18 4.67 -4.23 -8.66
N CYS A 19 4.19 -5.17 -9.48
CA CYS A 19 3.22 -4.86 -10.54
C CYS A 19 1.90 -4.33 -9.98
N LYS A 20 1.38 -4.94 -8.90
CA LYS A 20 0.17 -4.45 -8.22
C LYS A 20 0.40 -3.05 -7.64
N CYS A 21 1.51 -2.86 -6.92
CA CYS A 21 1.87 -1.58 -6.33
C CYS A 21 1.99 -0.49 -7.39
N GLY A 22 2.64 -0.77 -8.52
CA GLY A 22 2.75 0.16 -9.64
C GLY A 22 1.40 0.55 -10.21
N LYS A 23 0.49 -0.41 -10.42
CA LYS A 23 -0.86 -0.13 -10.93
C LYS A 23 -1.70 0.70 -9.97
N VAL A 24 -1.71 0.34 -8.69
CA VAL A 24 -2.42 1.11 -7.65
C VAL A 24 -1.89 2.54 -7.59
N ARG A 25 -0.56 2.70 -7.62
CA ARG A 25 0.08 4.02 -7.61
C ARG A 25 -0.32 4.86 -8.81
N SER A 26 -0.32 4.30 -10.02
CA SER A 26 -0.73 5.03 -11.21
C SER A 26 -2.21 5.46 -11.14
N GLU A 27 -3.11 4.59 -10.70
CA GLU A 27 -4.54 4.92 -10.57
C GLU A 27 -4.75 6.05 -9.56
N THR A 28 -4.17 5.91 -8.36
CA THR A 28 -4.29 6.92 -7.29
C THR A 28 -3.69 8.25 -7.70
N MET A 29 -2.55 8.27 -8.39
CA MET A 29 -1.96 9.50 -8.90
C MET A 29 -2.83 10.21 -9.94
N LEU A 30 -3.54 9.46 -10.79
CA LEU A 30 -4.44 10.05 -11.79
C LEU A 30 -5.71 10.58 -11.12
N GLU A 31 -6.26 9.85 -10.16
CA GLU A 31 -7.44 10.25 -9.36
C GLU A 31 -7.15 11.53 -8.55
N ASP A 32 -5.97 11.61 -7.94
CA ASP A 32 -5.53 12.70 -7.06
C ASP A 32 -4.89 13.89 -7.81
N SER A 33 -4.82 13.87 -9.14
CA SER A 33 -4.25 14.97 -9.95
C SER A 33 -4.95 16.31 -9.67
N ASP A 34 -4.32 17.47 -9.88
CA ASP A 34 -5.04 18.76 -9.78
C ASP A 34 -5.75 19.13 -11.09
N ASP A 35 -5.31 18.55 -12.20
CA ASP A 35 -5.84 18.83 -13.53
C ASP A 35 -7.15 18.08 -13.78
N THR A 36 -8.24 18.83 -13.98
CA THR A 36 -9.58 18.30 -14.24
C THR A 36 -9.67 17.53 -15.56
N VAL A 37 -8.87 17.89 -16.57
CA VAL A 37 -8.82 17.18 -17.85
C VAL A 37 -8.21 15.80 -17.65
N VAL A 38 -7.13 15.71 -16.88
CA VAL A 38 -6.44 14.45 -16.57
C VAL A 38 -7.36 13.51 -15.79
N LYS A 39 -8.10 14.01 -14.79
CA LYS A 39 -9.09 13.19 -14.07
C LYS A 39 -10.18 12.66 -14.97
N THR A 40 -10.71 13.51 -15.85
CA THR A 40 -11.86 13.15 -16.69
C THR A 40 -11.47 12.18 -17.81
N MET A 41 -10.26 12.31 -18.35
CA MET A 41 -9.75 11.48 -19.45
C MET A 41 -8.83 10.35 -18.96
N GLN A 42 -8.86 9.99 -17.68
CA GLN A 42 -7.99 8.96 -17.15
C GLN A 42 -8.26 7.60 -17.83
N PRO A 43 -7.23 6.90 -18.32
CA PRO A 43 -7.40 5.59 -18.95
C PRO A 43 -7.76 4.54 -17.90
N SER A 44 -8.67 3.63 -18.23
CA SER A 44 -8.97 2.50 -17.34
C SER A 44 -7.78 1.54 -17.25
N ILE A 45 -7.24 1.34 -16.05
CA ILE A 45 -6.11 0.43 -15.86
C ILE A 45 -6.58 -1.01 -16.01
N LYS A 46 -6.12 -1.65 -17.09
CA LYS A 46 -6.45 -3.05 -17.35
C LYS A 46 -5.80 -3.96 -16.31
N THR A 47 -6.62 -4.62 -15.51
CA THR A 47 -6.23 -5.73 -14.66
C THR A 47 -6.77 -7.06 -15.18
N GLY A 48 -6.20 -8.16 -14.70
CA GLY A 48 -6.69 -9.50 -15.02
C GLY A 48 -7.90 -9.88 -14.17
N ARG A 49 -8.53 -11.02 -14.48
CA ARG A 49 -9.73 -11.53 -13.76
C ARG A 49 -9.55 -11.70 -12.24
N LYS A 50 -8.34 -12.02 -11.78
CA LYS A 50 -8.10 -12.43 -10.39
C LYS A 50 -7.97 -11.26 -9.40
N TRP A 51 -7.77 -10.04 -9.88
CA TRP A 51 -7.50 -8.89 -9.03
C TRP A 51 -7.89 -7.60 -9.75
N LYS A 52 -8.63 -6.74 -9.07
CA LYS A 52 -9.01 -5.42 -9.57
C LYS A 52 -8.35 -4.34 -8.72
N VAL A 53 -7.90 -3.28 -9.40
CA VAL A 53 -7.21 -2.14 -8.76
C VAL A 53 -8.19 -1.34 -7.92
N GLU A 54 -9.37 -1.03 -8.46
CA GLU A 54 -10.45 -0.28 -7.79
C GLU A 54 -10.81 -0.91 -6.43
N GLU A 55 -11.15 -2.20 -6.42
CA GLU A 55 -11.50 -2.95 -5.20
C GLU A 55 -10.38 -2.88 -4.14
N ALA A 56 -9.11 -2.96 -4.56
CA ALA A 56 -7.97 -2.90 -3.65
C ALA A 56 -7.71 -1.48 -3.10
N ILE A 57 -7.97 -0.45 -3.91
CA ILE A 57 -7.89 0.94 -3.48
C ILE A 57 -9.00 1.26 -2.49
N ASP A 58 -10.23 0.82 -2.76
CA ASP A 58 -11.37 1.04 -1.89
C ASP A 58 -11.17 0.37 -0.54
N GLU A 59 -10.74 -0.90 -0.50
CA GLU A 59 -10.40 -1.60 0.74
C GLU A 59 -9.29 -0.86 1.52
N ALA A 60 -8.27 -0.35 0.82
CA ALA A 60 -7.20 0.42 1.44
C ALA A 60 -7.71 1.76 2.01
N LYS A 61 -8.56 2.49 1.28
CA LYS A 61 -9.20 3.74 1.73
C LYS A 61 -10.11 3.49 2.93
N GLU A 62 -10.91 2.43 2.93
CA GLU A 62 -11.73 2.02 4.07
C GLU A 62 -10.89 1.68 5.29
N ARG A 63 -9.79 0.95 5.11
CA ARG A 63 -8.87 0.64 6.20
C ARG A 63 -8.21 1.89 6.78
N LEU A 64 -7.87 2.88 5.95
CA LEU A 64 -7.36 4.17 6.41
C LEU A 64 -8.42 4.93 7.21
N LYS A 65 -9.66 5.02 6.72
CA LYS A 65 -10.79 5.63 7.45
C LYS A 65 -11.04 4.94 8.79
N MET A 66 -11.05 3.61 8.82
CA MET A 66 -11.20 2.85 10.06
C MET A 66 -10.06 3.15 11.04
N ARG A 67 -8.83 3.27 10.55
CA ARG A 67 -7.67 3.61 11.38
C ARG A 67 -7.76 5.03 11.94
N GLU A 68 -8.27 5.99 11.17
CA GLU A 68 -8.51 7.36 11.64
C GLU A 68 -9.57 7.38 12.75
N VAL A 69 -10.66 6.63 12.59
CA VAL A 69 -11.75 6.54 13.58
C VAL A 69 -11.29 5.85 14.87
N ILE A 70 -10.61 4.70 14.75
CA ILE A 70 -10.16 3.91 15.90
C ILE A 70 -8.93 4.56 16.57
N GLY A 71 -8.15 5.32 15.82
CA GLY A 71 -6.87 5.87 16.26
C GLY A 71 -5.79 4.79 16.35
N GLN A 72 -4.85 4.96 17.28
CA GLN A 72 -3.78 3.98 17.49
C GLN A 72 -4.32 2.75 18.22
N THR A 73 -4.56 1.67 17.48
CA THR A 73 -4.89 0.38 18.08
C THR A 73 -3.67 -0.16 18.83
N GLN A 74 -3.84 -0.43 20.12
CA GLN A 74 -2.81 -1.03 20.96
C GLN A 74 -2.58 -2.48 20.51
N THR A 75 -1.50 -2.74 19.78
CA THR A 75 -1.17 -4.11 19.28
C THR A 75 -0.57 -5.02 20.35
N ASP A 76 -0.07 -4.45 21.45
CA ASP A 76 0.60 -5.15 22.55
C ASP A 76 -0.12 -4.94 23.89
N ARG A 77 0.26 -5.65 24.97
CA ARG A 77 -0.18 -5.38 26.36
C ARG A 77 0.46 -4.10 26.97
N LYS A 78 0.53 -3.00 26.23
CA LYS A 78 1.04 -1.71 26.74
C LYS A 78 -0.05 -0.98 27.52
N LYS A 79 -0.07 -1.16 28.84
CA LYS A 79 -1.00 -0.52 29.78
C LYS A 79 -1.10 1.00 29.59
N ILE A 80 -2.27 1.56 29.87
CA ILE A 80 -2.52 3.00 30.01
C ILE A 80 -1.63 3.51 31.15
N GLY A 81 -0.52 4.18 30.83
CA GLY A 81 0.41 4.71 31.82
C GLY A 81 1.85 4.95 31.34
N VAL A 82 2.29 4.38 30.21
CA VAL A 82 3.69 4.53 29.75
C VAL A 82 3.88 5.56 28.64
N ILE A 83 2.78 6.07 28.05
CA ILE A 83 2.83 6.89 26.84
C ILE A 83 3.40 8.29 27.11
N LEU A 84 3.17 8.87 28.30
CA LEU A 84 3.69 10.21 28.63
C LEU A 84 5.21 10.27 28.78
N SER A 85 5.89 9.13 29.00
CA SER A 85 7.36 9.10 29.11
C SER A 85 8.07 8.71 27.81
N GLN A 86 7.38 8.09 26.84
CA GLN A 86 7.99 7.70 25.56
C GLN A 86 7.93 8.80 24.49
N MET A 87 7.04 9.77 24.62
CA MET A 87 6.95 10.89 23.67
C MET A 87 8.19 11.79 23.76
N VAL A 88 8.68 12.07 24.98
CA VAL A 88 9.88 12.91 25.18
C VAL A 88 11.16 12.27 24.62
N VAL A 89 11.27 10.93 24.63
CA VAL A 89 12.52 10.26 24.26
C VAL A 89 12.68 10.10 22.74
N LYS A 90 11.60 10.08 21.98
CA LYS A 90 11.65 9.92 20.51
C LYS A 90 11.84 11.22 19.75
N ASP A 91 11.52 12.36 20.36
CA ASP A 91 11.70 13.69 19.74
C ASP A 91 13.08 14.31 20.06
N ILE A 92 13.93 13.63 20.84
CA ILE A 92 15.26 14.10 21.28
C ILE A 92 16.42 13.31 20.65
N LEU A 93 16.17 12.28 19.84
CA LEU A 93 17.21 11.46 19.19
C LEU A 93 16.97 11.27 17.70
#